data_AF-A0A2W6NNK5-F1
#
_entry.id   AF-A0A2W6NNK5-F1
#
_cell.length_a   1.000
_cell.length_b   1.000
_cell.length_c   1.000
_cell.angle_alpha   90.00
_cell.angle_beta   90.00
_cell.angle_gamma   90.00
#
_symmetry.space_group_name_H-M   'P 1'
#
loop_
_entity.id
_entity.type
_entity.pdbx_description
1 polymer ?
#
loop_
_entity_poly.entity_id
_entity_poly.type
_entity_poly.pdbx_seq_one_letter_code
_entity_poly.pdbx_strand_id
1 'polypeptide(L)'
;MPITDKGYEYQMPDGIRNQLTKGFLELLHLGVSNWYKNKHDMTDEEFDYMNFYVYTEGNGIWSDSFEEVCSNMNKQWLAEYFKHLPWYESDLFCGEVGEMMIKLGVIKEGEQRDISE
;
A
#
# COMPACT_ATOMS: atom_id res chain seq x y z
N MET A 1 -0.90 24.91 7.87
CA MET A 1 -1.34 24.42 6.53
C MET A 1 -2.70 25.07 6.23
N PRO A 2 -2.95 25.55 5.01
CA PRO A 2 -4.19 26.28 4.69
C PRO A 2 -5.38 25.32 4.58
N ILE A 3 -6.51 25.74 5.14
CA ILE A 3 -7.81 25.04 5.08
C ILE A 3 -8.42 25.32 3.70
N THR A 4 -8.90 24.29 3.00
CA THR A 4 -9.64 24.43 1.74
C THR A 4 -11.14 24.16 1.96
N ASP A 5 -11.99 24.69 1.08
CA ASP A 5 -13.45 24.67 1.19
C ASP A 5 -14.09 23.28 1.06
N LYS A 6 -13.30 22.21 0.88
CA LYS A 6 -13.75 20.82 0.66
C LYS A 6 -13.46 19.86 1.82
N GLY A 7 -12.87 20.34 2.92
CA GLY A 7 -12.34 19.49 3.98
C GLY A 7 -10.88 19.11 3.72
N TYR A 8 -10.23 18.63 4.78
CA TYR A 8 -8.82 18.22 4.74
C TYR A 8 -8.69 16.91 3.96
N GLU A 9 -8.42 16.98 2.66
CA GLU A 9 -8.02 15.79 1.88
C GLU A 9 -6.50 15.83 1.71
N TYR A 10 -5.82 14.93 2.41
CA TYR A 10 -4.43 14.62 2.11
C TYR A 10 -4.31 14.22 0.63
N GLN A 11 -3.27 14.73 -0.02
CA GLN A 11 -2.83 14.24 -1.32
C GLN A 11 -1.34 13.95 -1.23
N MET A 12 -0.96 12.75 -1.64
CA MET A 12 0.44 12.33 -1.66
C MET A 12 1.26 13.30 -2.53
N PRO A 13 2.30 13.95 -1.96
CA PRO A 13 3.13 14.89 -2.71
C PRO A 13 3.82 14.20 -3.89
N ASP A 14 3.97 14.90 -5.02
CA ASP A 14 4.59 14.32 -6.22
C ASP A 14 6.00 13.77 -5.97
N GLY A 15 6.77 14.42 -5.11
CA GLY A 15 8.11 13.97 -4.72
C GLY A 15 8.09 12.59 -4.04
N ILE A 16 7.02 12.28 -3.31
CA ILE A 16 6.76 10.97 -2.68
C ILE A 16 6.23 9.99 -3.73
N ARG A 17 5.19 10.39 -4.48
CA ARG A 17 4.54 9.57 -5.52
C ARG A 17 5.55 9.04 -6.54
N ASN A 18 6.48 9.89 -6.98
CA ASN A 18 7.50 9.52 -7.97
C ASN A 18 8.52 8.49 -7.46
N GLN A 19 8.61 8.24 -6.16
CA GLN A 19 9.47 7.19 -5.59
C GLN A 19 8.80 5.82 -5.58
N LEU A 20 7.47 5.79 -5.62
CA LEU A 20 6.65 4.58 -5.61
C LEU A 20 6.57 4.02 -7.03
N THR A 21 7.72 3.61 -7.55
CA THR A 21 7.83 3.01 -8.88
C THR A 21 7.16 1.63 -8.90
N LYS A 22 6.88 1.10 -10.09
CA LYS A 22 6.33 -0.26 -10.22
C LYS A 22 7.18 -1.29 -9.46
N GLY A 23 8.51 -1.27 -9.60
CA GLY A 23 9.39 -2.20 -8.88
C GLY A 23 9.36 -2.02 -7.36
N PHE A 24 9.19 -0.79 -6.86
CA PHE A 24 8.97 -0.57 -5.42
C PHE A 24 7.66 -1.24 -4.97
N LEU A 25 6.59 -1.04 -5.71
CA LEU A 25 5.27 -1.56 -5.39
C LEU A 25 5.19 -3.08 -5.51
N GLU A 26 5.89 -3.70 -6.46
CA GLU A 26 6.02 -5.16 -6.57
C GLU A 26 6.71 -5.76 -5.33
N LEU A 27 7.77 -5.12 -4.83
CA LEU A 27 8.42 -5.54 -3.60
C LEU A 27 7.51 -5.37 -2.37
N LEU A 28 6.74 -4.28 -2.33
CA LEU A 28 5.77 -4.07 -1.26
C LEU A 28 4.67 -5.14 -1.29
N HIS A 29 4.12 -5.43 -2.46
CA HIS A 29 3.13 -6.50 -2.64
C HIS A 29 3.69 -7.86 -2.22
N LEU A 30 4.94 -8.18 -2.59
CA LEU A 30 5.61 -9.41 -2.17
C LEU A 30 5.80 -9.49 -0.64
N GLY A 31 6.20 -8.39 0.00
CA GLY A 31 6.38 -8.33 1.45
C GLY A 31 5.07 -8.61 2.20
N VAL A 32 4.00 -7.91 1.80
CA VAL A 32 2.68 -8.08 2.41
C VAL A 32 2.14 -9.50 2.16
N SER A 33 2.18 -9.98 0.92
CA SER A 33 1.65 -11.31 0.58
C SER A 33 2.41 -12.43 1.30
N ASN A 34 3.75 -12.37 1.38
CA ASN A 34 4.54 -13.37 2.11
C ASN A 34 4.22 -13.39 3.60
N TRP A 35 4.00 -12.24 4.23
CA TRP A 35 3.60 -12.20 5.63
C TRP A 35 2.28 -12.96 5.86
N TYR A 36 1.29 -12.71 5.01
CA TYR A 36 -0.02 -13.36 5.14
C TYR A 36 0.01 -14.84 4.81
N LYS A 37 0.73 -15.26 3.76
CA LYS A 37 0.95 -16.69 3.44
C LYS A 37 1.50 -17.46 4.64
N ASN A 38 2.51 -16.90 5.30
CA ASN A 38 3.16 -17.53 6.45
C ASN A 38 2.26 -17.59 7.70
N LYS A 39 1.23 -16.75 7.79
CA LYS A 39 0.37 -16.62 8.97
C LYS A 39 -1.00 -17.29 8.82
N HIS A 40 -1.51 -17.39 7.60
CA HIS A 40 -2.93 -17.69 7.34
C HIS A 40 -3.17 -18.83 6.33
N ASP A 41 -2.14 -19.52 5.84
CA ASP A 41 -2.26 -20.62 4.87
C ASP A 41 -3.06 -20.23 3.60
N MET A 42 -2.83 -18.99 3.15
CA MET A 42 -3.48 -18.37 2.00
C MET A 42 -2.70 -18.62 0.71
N THR A 43 -3.40 -18.62 -0.43
CA THR A 43 -2.88 -18.83 -1.79
C THR A 43 -2.53 -17.53 -2.50
N ASP A 44 -1.69 -17.59 -3.54
CA ASP A 44 -1.21 -16.42 -4.29
C ASP A 44 -2.33 -15.54 -4.86
N GLU A 45 -3.45 -16.14 -5.30
CA GLU A 45 -4.55 -15.41 -5.94
C GLU A 45 -5.35 -14.50 -4.99
N GLU A 46 -5.27 -14.73 -3.67
CA GLU A 46 -6.02 -13.96 -2.67
C GLU A 46 -5.41 -12.58 -2.40
N PHE A 47 -4.16 -12.35 -2.83
CA PHE A 47 -3.41 -11.11 -2.59
C PHE A 47 -3.41 -10.13 -3.76
N ASP A 48 -3.88 -10.58 -4.92
CA ASP A 48 -3.77 -9.84 -6.18
C ASP A 48 -4.87 -8.81 -6.38
N TYR A 49 -5.72 -8.55 -5.39
CA TYR A 49 -6.90 -7.71 -5.53
C TYR A 49 -6.92 -6.56 -4.51
N MET A 50 -7.42 -5.40 -4.93
CA MET A 50 -7.48 -4.20 -4.08
C MET A 50 -8.27 -4.41 -2.78
N ASN A 51 -9.33 -5.22 -2.81
CA ASN A 51 -10.12 -5.51 -1.61
C ASN A 51 -9.26 -6.09 -0.48
N PHE A 52 -8.29 -6.97 -0.80
CA PHE A 52 -7.33 -7.47 0.19
C PHE A 52 -6.59 -6.30 0.85
N TYR A 53 -6.03 -5.39 0.05
CA TYR A 53 -5.30 -4.24 0.58
C TYR A 53 -6.16 -3.36 1.49
N VAL A 54 -7.39 -3.05 1.08
CA VAL A 54 -8.36 -2.30 1.91
C VAL A 54 -8.64 -2.98 3.25
N TYR A 55 -8.74 -4.32 3.29
CA TYR A 55 -8.93 -5.05 4.55
C TYR A 55 -7.68 -5.15 5.42
N THR A 56 -6.50 -4.94 4.83
CA THR A 56 -5.21 -4.95 5.54
C THR A 56 -4.70 -3.57 5.92
N GLU A 57 -5.31 -2.50 5.39
CA GLU A 57 -5.03 -1.11 5.76
C GLU A 57 -5.21 -0.93 7.27
N GLY A 58 -4.19 -0.37 7.93
CA GLY A 58 -4.16 -0.17 9.38
C GLY A 58 -3.56 -1.33 10.20
N ASN A 59 -3.28 -2.49 9.60
CA ASN A 59 -2.47 -3.52 10.27
C ASN A 59 -0.98 -3.17 10.18
N GLY A 60 -0.23 -3.42 11.27
CA GLY A 60 1.22 -3.14 11.33
C GLY A 60 2.05 -3.78 10.21
N ILE A 61 1.51 -4.81 9.55
CA ILE A 61 2.11 -5.53 8.43
C ILE A 61 2.39 -4.62 7.24
N TRP A 62 1.46 -3.71 6.94
CA TRP A 62 1.61 -2.77 5.84
C TRP A 62 2.82 -1.86 6.12
N SER A 63 2.86 -1.28 7.33
CA SER A 63 3.95 -0.43 7.79
C SER A 63 5.29 -1.18 7.80
N ASP A 64 5.32 -2.39 8.36
CA ASP A 64 6.53 -3.21 8.43
C ASP A 64 7.07 -3.54 7.03
N SER A 65 6.18 -3.94 6.10
CA SER A 65 6.57 -4.24 4.72
C SER A 65 7.05 -2.99 3.99
N PHE A 66 6.40 -1.84 4.20
CA PHE A 66 6.79 -0.56 3.61
C PHE A 66 8.17 -0.11 4.11
N GLU A 67 8.42 -0.23 5.41
CA GLU A 67 9.72 0.06 6.02
C GLU A 67 10.83 -0.85 5.49
N GLU A 68 10.56 -2.15 5.34
CA GLU A 68 11.50 -3.11 4.79
C GLU A 68 11.89 -2.76 3.36
N VAL A 69 10.92 -2.49 2.48
CA VAL A 69 11.19 -2.07 1.09
C VAL A 69 11.97 -0.76 1.05
N CYS A 70 11.61 0.22 1.90
CA CYS A 70 12.36 1.46 2.02
C CYS A 70 13.81 1.21 2.43
N SER A 71 14.07 0.32 3.37
CA SER A 71 15.43 -0.05 3.78
C SER A 71 16.20 -0.70 2.63
N ASN A 72 15.60 -1.70 1.97
CA ASN A 72 16.21 -2.45 0.87
C ASN A 72 16.54 -1.57 -0.35
N MET A 73 15.76 -0.51 -0.57
CA MET A 73 15.98 0.43 -1.68
C MET A 73 16.75 1.69 -1.27
N ASN A 74 17.29 1.75 -0.05
CA ASN A 74 18.00 2.91 0.50
C ASN A 74 17.16 4.22 0.45
N LYS A 75 15.89 4.09 0.83
CA LYS A 75 14.85 5.14 0.89
C LYS A 75 14.30 5.32 2.31
N GLN A 76 15.15 5.27 3.34
CA GLN A 76 14.72 5.37 4.75
C GLN A 76 13.95 6.68 5.02
N TRP A 77 14.26 7.76 4.30
CA TRP A 77 13.53 9.01 4.39
C TRP A 77 12.05 8.90 3.99
N LEU A 78 11.70 7.95 3.10
CA LEU A 78 10.33 7.69 2.67
C LEU A 78 9.56 6.94 3.77
N ALA A 79 10.21 6.01 4.47
CA ALA A 79 9.66 5.38 5.66
C ALA A 79 9.44 6.41 6.79
N GLU A 80 10.41 7.31 7.02
CA GLU A 80 10.25 8.39 7.99
C GLU A 80 9.11 9.34 7.61
N TYR A 81 8.94 9.67 6.33
CA TYR A 81 7.80 10.44 5.86
C TYR A 81 6.47 9.76 6.26
N PHE A 82 6.33 8.48 5.95
CA PHE A 82 5.13 7.71 6.26
C PHE A 82 4.84 7.67 7.77
N LYS A 83 5.86 7.41 8.61
CA LYS A 83 5.73 7.37 10.09
C LYS A 83 5.25 8.68 10.72
N HIS A 84 5.55 9.80 10.08
CA HIS A 84 5.18 11.13 10.60
C HIS A 84 3.83 11.62 10.07
N LEU A 85 3.16 10.85 9.21
CA LEU A 85 1.78 11.15 8.84
C LEU A 85 0.87 10.95 10.06
N PRO A 86 -0.04 11.90 10.36
CA PRO A 86 -1.10 11.61 11.30
C PRO A 86 -1.97 10.46 10.80
N TRP A 87 -2.65 9.78 11.72
CA TRP A 87 -3.34 8.52 11.43
C TRP A 87 -4.30 8.60 10.23
N TYR A 88 -5.08 9.68 10.12
CA TYR A 88 -6.01 9.85 9.01
C TYR A 88 -5.29 10.00 7.66
N GLU A 89 -4.22 10.77 7.60
CA GLU A 89 -3.40 10.94 6.40
C GLU A 89 -2.60 9.67 6.05
N SER A 90 -2.24 8.88 7.05
CA SER A 90 -1.63 7.55 6.86
C SER A 90 -2.59 6.61 6.15
N ASP A 91 -3.86 6.56 6.55
CA ASP A 91 -4.88 5.76 5.87
C ASP A 91 -5.09 6.24 4.43
N LEU A 92 -5.17 7.55 4.21
CA LEU A 92 -5.27 8.13 2.85
C LEU A 92 -4.04 7.82 1.99
N PHE A 93 -2.84 7.84 2.57
CA PHE A 93 -1.62 7.42 1.88
C PHE A 93 -1.69 5.97 1.43
N CYS A 94 -2.09 5.05 2.31
CA CYS A 94 -2.23 3.63 1.97
C CYS A 94 -3.21 3.42 0.81
N GLY A 95 -4.37 4.09 0.85
CA GLY A 95 -5.35 4.05 -0.24
C GLY A 95 -4.78 4.54 -1.58
N GLU A 96 -4.04 5.65 -1.58
CA GLU A 96 -3.36 6.13 -2.78
C GLU A 96 -2.28 5.15 -3.30
N VAL A 97 -1.55 4.47 -2.40
CA VAL A 97 -0.59 3.41 -2.79
C VAL A 97 -1.31 2.25 -3.46
N GLY A 98 -2.44 1.81 -2.91
CA GLY A 98 -3.25 0.74 -3.50
C GLY A 98 -3.78 1.11 -4.90
N GLU A 99 -4.27 2.34 -5.08
CA GLU A 99 -4.63 2.83 -6.42
C GLU A 99 -3.45 2.81 -7.40
N MET A 100 -2.25 3.17 -6.93
CA MET A 100 -1.04 3.13 -7.76
C MET A 100 -0.66 1.71 -8.15
N MET A 101 -0.83 0.74 -7.24
CA MET A 101 -0.60 -0.68 -7.54
C MET A 101 -1.52 -1.17 -8.66
N ILE A 102 -2.79 -0.77 -8.67
CA ILE A 102 -3.71 -1.07 -9.77
C ILE A 102 -3.25 -0.40 -11.07
N LYS A 103 -3.02 0.93 -11.02
CA LYS A 103 -2.64 1.74 -12.21
C LYS A 103 -1.36 1.22 -12.88
N LEU A 104 -0.43 0.67 -12.11
CA LEU A 104 0.84 0.12 -12.60
C LEU A 104 0.78 -1.39 -12.90
N GLY A 105 -0.38 -2.03 -12.70
CA GLY A 105 -0.59 -3.46 -12.94
C GLY A 105 0.28 -4.34 -12.05
N VAL A 106 0.40 -3.97 -10.78
CA VAL A 106 0.96 -4.80 -9.70
C VAL A 106 -0.13 -5.70 -9.13
N ILE A 107 -1.33 -5.15 -8.95
CA ILE A 107 -2.54 -5.86 -8.51
C ILE A 107 -3.70 -5.54 -9.47
N LYS A 108 -4.80 -6.26 -9.31
CA LYS A 108 -6.05 -6.11 -10.07
C LYS A 108 -7.06 -5.26 -9.31
N GLU A 109 -7.89 -4.56 -10.06
CA GLU A 109 -9.09 -3.90 -9.55
C GLU A 109 -10.19 -4.94 -9.28
N GLY A 110 -10.91 -4.79 -8.16
CA GLY A 110 -12.08 -5.63 -7.83
C GLY A 110 -11.83 -6.67 -6.73
N GLU A 111 -12.58 -7.77 -6.79
CA GLU A 111 -12.54 -8.91 -5.87
C GLU A 111 -12.15 -10.19 -6.63
N GLN A 112 -11.60 -11.18 -5.93
CA GLN A 112 -11.46 -12.53 -6.47
C GLN A 112 -12.87 -13.04 -6.82
N ARG A 113 -13.13 -13.32 -8.09
CA ARG A 113 -14.41 -13.92 -8.48
C ARG A 113 -14.48 -15.31 -7.87
N ASP A 114 -15.52 -15.58 -7.07
CA ASP A 114 -15.95 -16.95 -6.80
C ASP A 114 -16.27 -17.61 -8.15
N ILE A 115 -15.36 -18.45 -8.65
CA ILE A 115 -15.70 -19.40 -9.70
C ILE A 115 -16.42 -20.55 -8.99
N SER A 116 -17.68 -20.32 -8.62
CA SER A 116 -18.58 -21.40 -8.25
C SER A 116 -19.07 -22.05 -9.55
N GLU A 117 -18.47 -23.19 -9.90
CA GLU A 117 -19.09 -24.20 -10.79
C GLU A 117 -20.05 -25.10 -10.01
#